data_AF-A0A967KJH6-F1
#
_entry.id   AF-A0A967KJH6-F1
#
_cell.length_a   1.000
_cell.length_b   1.000
_cell.length_c   1.000
_cell.angle_alpha   90.00
_cell.angle_beta   90.00
_cell.angle_gamma   90.00
#
_symmetry.space_group_name_H-M   'P 1'
#
loop_
_entity.id
_entity.type
_entity.pdbx_description
1 polymer ?
#
loop_
_entity_poly.entity_id
_entity_poly.type
_entity_poly.pdbx_seq_one_letter_code
_entity_poly.pdbx_strand_id
1 'polypeptide(L)' 'QMEWLPPFAVLGIHRGLPQEECIRHAEDYRKTLIAMRDNRLDLAKARDCELLNHELTSIIKEA' A
#
# COMPACT_ATOMS: atom_id res chain seq x y z
N GLN A 1 18.37 2.40 11.64
CA GLN A 1 17.71 3.69 11.37
C GLN A 1 16.31 3.37 10.88
N MET A 2 15.27 4.14 11.24
CA MET A 2 13.93 3.91 10.69
C MET A 2 13.90 4.34 9.21
N GLU A 3 13.41 3.47 8.33
CA GLU A 3 13.11 3.84 6.95
C GLU A 3 11.73 4.50 6.89
N TRP A 4 11.68 5.69 6.30
CA TRP A 4 10.43 6.39 6.03
C TRP A 4 9.81 5.85 4.73
N LEU A 5 8.50 5.64 4.76
CA LEU A 5 7.69 5.31 3.59
C LEU A 5 6.56 6.33 3.45
N PRO A 6 6.11 6.61 2.21
CA PRO A 6 4.91 7.40 1.97
C PRO A 6 3.69 6.79 2.65
N PRO A 7 2.65 7.60 2.92
CA PRO A 7 1.46 7.11 3.59
C PRO A 7 0.69 6.12 2.72
N PHE A 8 0.10 5.11 3.35
CA PHE A 8 -1.04 4.39 2.79
C PHE A 8 -2.28 5.25 3.01
N ALA A 9 -2.92 5.75 1.96
CA ALA A 9 -4.03 6.67 2.05
C ALA A 9 -5.31 6.12 1.41
N VAL A 10 -6.42 6.25 2.14
CA VAL A 10 -7.78 6.03 1.63
C VAL A 10 -8.42 7.39 1.41
N LEU A 11 -8.72 7.74 0.16
CA LEU A 11 -9.21 9.06 -0.24
C LEU A 11 -10.71 9.03 -0.56
N GLY A 12 -11.34 10.20 -0.67
CA GLY A 12 -12.73 10.32 -1.13
C GLY A 12 -13.79 9.88 -0.12
N ILE A 13 -13.46 9.75 1.16
CA ILE A 13 -14.31 9.14 2.19
C ILE A 13 -15.53 9.97 2.62
N HIS A 14 -15.72 11.17 2.05
CA HIS A 14 -16.68 12.18 2.54
C HIS A 14 -18.15 11.70 2.61
N ARG A 15 -18.53 10.68 1.84
CA ARG A 15 -19.88 10.08 1.85
C ARG A 15 -19.88 8.61 2.29
N GLY A 16 -18.82 8.19 2.98
CA GLY A 16 -18.49 6.78 3.17
C GLY A 16 -17.88 6.19 1.89
N LEU A 17 -17.30 5.00 2.03
CA LEU A 17 -16.84 4.21 0.89
C LEU A 17 -17.83 3.09 0.58
N PRO A 18 -18.03 2.77 -0.71
CA PRO A 18 -18.67 1.52 -1.11
C PRO A 18 -17.96 0.33 -0.45
N GLN A 19 -18.72 -0.71 -0.11
CA GLN A 19 -18.17 -1.89 0.57
C GLN A 19 -17.06 -2.58 -0.23
N GLU A 20 -17.18 -2.60 -1.56
CA GLU A 20 -16.16 -3.16 -2.46
C GLU A 20 -14.83 -2.40 -2.35
N GLU A 21 -14.89 -1.07 -2.26
CA GLU A 21 -13.70 -0.24 -2.07
C GLU A 21 -13.09 -0.43 -0.68
N CYS A 22 -13.91 -0.58 0.37
CA CYS A 22 -13.43 -0.93 1.71
C CYS A 22 -12.67 -2.26 1.69
N ILE A 23 -13.22 -3.29 1.03
CA ILE A 23 -12.59 -4.61 0.90
C ILE A 23 -11.29 -4.49 0.12
N ARG A 24 -11.28 -3.76 -0.99
CA ARG A 24 -10.09 -3.52 -1.81
C ARG A 24 -8.97 -2.87 -1.00
N HIS A 25 -9.26 -1.79 -0.29
CA HIS A 25 -8.27 -1.11 0.57
C HIS A 25 -7.76 -2.00 1.70
N ALA A 26 -8.63 -2.82 2.31
CA ALA A 26 -8.23 -3.76 3.36
C ALA A 26 -7.28 -4.85 2.82
N GLU A 27 -7.59 -5.42 1.66
CA GLU A 27 -6.73 -6.41 1.00
C GLU A 27 -5.39 -5.81 0.56
N ASP A 28 -5.40 -4.60 0.01
CA ASP A 28 -4.20 -3.87 -0.39
C ASP A 28 -3.30 -3.57 0.82
N TYR A 29 -3.89 -3.16 1.94
CA TYR A 29 -3.16 -2.96 3.20
C TYR A 29 -2.57 -4.27 3.71
N ARG A 30 -3.35 -5.36 3.71
CA ARG A 30 -2.90 -6.69 4.11
C ARG A 30 -1.72 -7.18 3.25
N LYS A 31 -1.80 -7.02 1.92
CA LYS A 31 -0.73 -7.37 0.98
C LYS A 31 0.54 -6.56 1.26
N THR A 32 0.40 -5.26 1.52
CA THR A 32 1.52 -4.37 1.87
C THR A 32 2.24 -4.86 3.12
N LEU A 33 1.50 -5.15 4.20
CA LEU A 33 2.08 -5.66 5.45
C LEU A 33 2.79 -7.01 5.28
N ILE A 34 2.19 -7.93 4.51
CA ILE A 34 2.80 -9.23 4.21
C ILE A 34 4.08 -9.03 3.39
N ALA A 35 4.06 -8.19 2.37
CA ALA A 35 5.24 -7.89 1.55
C ALA A 35 6.37 -7.24 2.38
N MET A 36 6.04 -6.34 3.31
CA MET A 36 7.01 -5.76 4.25
C MET A 36 7.60 -6.84 5.17
N ARG A 37 6.75 -7.68 5.78
CA ARG A 37 7.18 -8.79 6.65
C ARG A 37 8.11 -9.75 5.92
N ASP A 38 7.79 -10.07 4.68
CA ASP A 38 8.53 -11.04 3.85
C ASP A 38 9.71 -10.41 3.10
N ASN A 39 10.00 -9.12 3.34
CA ASN A 39 11.05 -8.36 2.65
C ASN A 39 10.91 -8.34 1.10
N ARG A 40 9.66 -8.38 0.62
CA ARG A 40 9.28 -8.33 -0.80
C ARG A 40 8.82 -6.95 -1.27
N LEU A 41 8.72 -5.97 -0.38
CA LEU A 41 8.48 -4.57 -0.76
C LEU A 41 9.77 -3.95 -1.30
N ASP A 42 9.75 -3.42 -2.52
CA ASP A 42 10.84 -2.64 -3.09
C ASP A 42 10.86 -1.25 -2.46
N LEU A 43 11.66 -1.11 -1.40
CA LEU A 43 11.77 0.15 -0.63
C LEU A 43 12.28 1.31 -1.49
N ALA A 44 13.07 1.06 -2.54
CA ALA A 44 13.54 2.12 -3.41
C ALA A 44 12.38 2.71 -4.21
N LYS A 45 11.61 1.87 -4.88
CA LYS A 45 10.43 2.31 -5.64
C LYS A 45 9.35 2.89 -4.73
N ALA A 46 9.13 2.28 -3.57
CA ALA A 46 8.11 2.72 -2.63
C ALA A 46 8.35 4.15 -2.12
N ARG A 47 9.61 4.58 -1.98
CA ARG A 47 9.95 5.96 -1.57
C ARG A 47 9.62 7.02 -2.63
N ASP A 48 9.62 6.62 -3.90
CA ASP A 48 9.34 7.53 -5.01
C ASP A 48 7.83 7.70 -5.27
N CYS A 49 6.99 6.92 -4.58
CA CYS A 49 5.54 7.05 -4.65
C CYS A 49 5.05 8.25 -3.83
N GLU A 50 4.02 8.94 -4.34
CA GLU A 50 3.30 9.93 -3.54
C GLU A 50 2.48 9.25 -2.42
N LEU A 51 1.83 8.14 -2.75
CA LEU A 51 1.05 7.30 -1.84
C LEU A 51 1.49 5.85 -2.02
N LEU A 52 1.69 5.14 -0.91
CA LEU A 52 2.20 3.77 -0.92
C LEU A 52 1.26 2.80 -1.65
N ASN A 53 -0.04 3.04 -1.57
CA ASN A 53 -1.08 2.17 -2.13
C ASN A 53 -1.56 2.57 -3.53
N HIS A 54 -0.88 3.48 -4.21
CA HIS A 54 -1.27 3.89 -5.56
C HIS A 54 -0.94 2.81 -6.60
N GLU A 55 0.23 2.16 -6.48
CA GLU A 55 0.76 1.22 -7.48
C GLU A 55 1.39 -0.03 -6.82
N LEU A 56 0.64 -0.71 -5.95
CA LEU A 56 1.16 -1.83 -5.13
C LEU A 56 1.82 -2.94 -5.95
N THR A 57 1.25 -3.29 -7.11
CA THR A 57 1.79 -4.34 -7.99
C THR A 57 3.18 -3.98 -8.53
N SER A 58 3.49 -2.69 -8.67
CA SER A 58 4.79 -2.23 -9.19
C SER A 58 5.91 -2.25 -8.12
N ILE A 59 5.52 -2.20 -6.84
CA ILE A 59 6.44 -2.11 -5.70
C ILE A 59 6.51 -3.40 -4.88
N ILE A 60 5.60 -4.35 -5.05
CA ILE A 60 5.65 -5.68 -4.42
C ILE A 60 6.24 -6.69 -5.40
N LYS A 61 7.34 -7.34 -5.00
CA LYS A 61 7.97 -8.41 -5.76
C LYS A 61 7.13 -9.69 -5.69
N GLU A 62 7.06 -10.44 -6.81
CA GLU A 62 6.47 -11.77 -6.83
C GLU A 62 7.18 -12.70 -5.82
N ALA A 63 6.43 -13.68 -5.32
CA ALA A 63 6.88 -14.60 -4.28
C ALA A 63 7.76 -15.72 -4.84
#